data_AF-A0A2I0BSS9-F1
#
_entry.id   AF-A0A2I0BSS9-F1
#
_cell.length_a   1.000
_cell.length_b   1.000
_cell.length_c   1.000
_cell.angle_alpha   90.00
_cell.angle_beta   90.00
_cell.angle_gamma   90.00
#
_symmetry.space_group_name_H-M   'P 1'
#
loop_
_entity.id
_entity.type
_entity.pdbx_description
1 polymer ?
#
loop_
_entity_poly.entity_id
_entity_poly.type
_entity_poly.pdbx_seq_one_letter_code
_entity_poly.pdbx_strand_id
1 'polypeptide(L)'
;MSESNYVSHKFIKNYDELTAQNPHASDPRFLQVNQFNHCAYRYTLFCRCARELGEDHPRCKFQYYRSQIACTAEQLEDWDDNRQKGTCAMDTLPDKLTAHLRQ
;
A
#
# COMPACT_ATOMS: atom_id res chain seq x y z
N MET A 1 -12.17 3.53 -31.76
CA MET A 1 -13.43 3.72 -31.01
C MET A 1 -13.12 3.38 -29.55
N SER A 2 -13.14 4.38 -28.68
CA SER A 2 -12.77 4.27 -27.27
C SER A 2 -13.76 3.37 -26.54
N GLU A 3 -13.31 2.19 -26.11
CA GLU A 3 -14.06 1.38 -25.16
C GLU A 3 -14.14 2.16 -23.84
N SER A 4 -15.32 2.71 -23.60
CA SER A 4 -15.70 3.28 -22.32
C SER A 4 -15.56 2.18 -21.26
N ASN A 5 -14.59 2.34 -20.36
CA ASN A 5 -14.40 1.50 -19.18
C ASN A 5 -15.60 1.67 -18.23
N TYR A 6 -16.73 1.07 -18.57
CA TYR A 6 -17.84 0.94 -17.64
C TYR A 6 -17.48 -0.16 -16.64
N VAL A 7 -16.87 0.26 -15.53
CA VAL A 7 -16.63 -0.62 -14.39
C VAL A 7 -17.99 -1.10 -13.90
N SER A 8 -18.36 -2.33 -14.27
CA SER A 8 -19.57 -2.98 -13.79
C SER A 8 -19.55 -2.92 -12.26
N HIS A 9 -20.57 -2.29 -11.66
CA HIS A 9 -20.78 -2.19 -10.20
C HIS A 9 -20.85 -3.55 -9.46
N LYS A 10 -20.73 -4.67 -10.18
CA LYS A 10 -20.71 -6.03 -9.63
C LYS A 10 -19.33 -6.33 -9.04
N PHE A 11 -19.20 -6.05 -7.74
CA PHE A 11 -18.09 -6.46 -6.85
C PHE A 11 -16.69 -6.09 -7.35
N ILE A 12 -16.24 -4.89 -6.97
CA ILE A 12 -14.80 -4.55 -6.99
C ILE A 12 -14.10 -5.55 -6.07
N LYS A 13 -13.44 -6.57 -6.63
CA LYS A 13 -12.69 -7.57 -5.87
C LYS A 13 -11.42 -6.97 -5.27
N ASN A 14 -10.82 -5.99 -5.96
CA ASN A 14 -9.59 -5.35 -5.54
C ASN A 14 -9.59 -3.86 -5.90
N TYR A 15 -9.61 -2.99 -4.89
CA TYR A 15 -9.54 -1.53 -5.08
C TYR A 15 -8.18 -1.05 -5.62
N ASP A 16 -7.13 -1.87 -5.52
CA ASP A 16 -5.84 -1.53 -6.09
C ASP A 16 -5.85 -1.57 -7.62
N GLU A 17 -6.70 -2.37 -8.26
CA GLU A 17 -6.82 -2.40 -9.72
C GLU A 17 -7.40 -1.09 -10.27
N LEU A 18 -8.32 -0.47 -9.52
CA LEU A 18 -8.92 0.81 -9.90
C LEU A 18 -7.92 1.96 -9.87
N THR A 19 -6.99 1.92 -8.91
CA THR A 19 -5.97 2.95 -8.72
C THR A 19 -4.63 2.59 -9.35
N ALA A 20 -4.50 1.40 -9.96
CA ALA A 20 -3.25 0.95 -10.58
C ALA A 20 -2.85 1.80 -11.78
N GLN A 21 -3.82 2.16 -12.64
CA GLN A 21 -3.56 2.98 -13.83
C GLN A 21 -3.36 4.45 -13.49
N ASN A 22 -4.00 4.93 -12.41
CA ASN A 22 -3.90 6.30 -11.92
C ASN A 22 -3.49 6.32 -10.44
N PRO A 23 -2.20 6.15 -10.12
CA PRO A 23 -1.71 6.08 -8.73
C PRO A 23 -1.96 7.36 -7.92
N HIS A 24 -2.09 8.50 -8.60
CA HIS A 24 -2.43 9.80 -7.99
C HIS A 24 -3.92 9.97 -7.69
N ALA A 25 -4.77 9.07 -8.18
CA ALA A 25 -6.20 9.15 -7.92
C ALA A 25 -6.48 8.82 -6.45
N SER A 26 -7.44 9.55 -5.87
CA SER A 26 -7.90 9.30 -4.50
C SER A 26 -8.46 7.88 -4.37
N ASP A 27 -8.00 7.15 -3.36
CA ASP A 27 -8.54 5.84 -3.06
C ASP A 27 -9.93 5.99 -2.40
N PRO A 28 -10.98 5.37 -2.95
CA PRO A 28 -12.34 5.53 -2.44
C PRO A 28 -12.53 4.99 -1.01
N ARG A 29 -11.58 4.22 -0.48
CA ARG A 29 -11.58 3.78 0.93
C ARG A 29 -11.22 4.92 1.89
N PHE A 30 -10.52 5.96 1.40
CA PHE A 30 -9.96 7.04 2.21
C PHE A 30 -10.47 8.40 1.71
N LEU A 31 -11.78 8.64 1.87
CA LEU A 31 -12.44 9.91 1.49
C LEU A 31 -12.29 11.03 2.52
N GLN A 32 -11.58 10.77 3.62
CA GLN A 32 -11.37 11.73 4.69
C GLN A 32 -10.30 12.75 4.29
N VAL A 33 -10.39 13.98 4.82
CA VAL A 33 -9.37 15.02 4.59
C VAL A 33 -8.02 14.58 5.16
N ASN A 34 -8.03 13.85 6.29
CA ASN A 34 -6.82 13.29 6.87
C ASN A 34 -6.35 12.07 6.06
N GLN A 35 -5.28 12.25 5.30
CA GLN A 35 -4.67 11.22 4.44
C GLN A 35 -3.65 10.33 5.17
N PHE A 36 -3.43 10.52 6.48
CA PHE A 36 -2.48 9.71 7.26
C PHE A 36 -2.75 8.21 7.14
N ASN A 37 -4.02 7.80 7.24
CA ASN A 37 -4.42 6.39 7.13
C ASN A 37 -4.16 5.83 5.72
N HIS A 38 -4.29 6.66 4.68
CA HIS A 38 -4.01 6.25 3.30
C HIS A 38 -2.51 6.04 3.10
N CYS A 39 -1.70 6.99 3.54
CA CYS A 39 -0.24 6.88 3.54
C CYS A 39 0.24 5.63 4.30
N ALA A 40 -0.22 5.45 5.54
CA ALA A 40 0.15 4.31 6.38
C ALA A 40 -0.22 2.98 5.73
N TYR A 41 -1.43 2.88 5.17
CA TYR A 41 -1.89 1.69 4.46
C TYR A 41 -0.99 1.35 3.25
N ARG A 42 -0.61 2.34 2.44
CA ARG A 42 0.27 2.14 1.27
C ARG A 42 1.66 1.67 1.68
N TYR A 43 2.22 2.25 2.73
CA TYR A 43 3.53 1.86 3.22
C TYR A 43 3.54 0.44 3.81
N THR A 44 2.50 0.03 4.53
CA THR A 44 2.37 -1.37 5.00
C THR A 44 2.30 -2.38 3.85
N LEU A 45 1.61 -2.04 2.76
CA LEU A 45 1.57 -2.90 1.57
C LEU A 45 2.97 -3.07 0.96
N PHE A 46 3.76 -1.99 0.92
CA PHE A 46 5.16 -2.06 0.52
C PHE A 46 5.96 -2.98 1.46
N CYS A 47 5.93 -2.75 2.77
CA CYS A 47 6.66 -3.56 3.75
C CYS A 47 6.31 -5.05 3.63
N ARG A 48 5.01 -5.38 3.50
CA ARG A 48 4.56 -6.75 3.29
C ARG A 48 5.09 -7.34 1.99
N CYS A 49 5.03 -6.59 0.89
CA CYS A 49 5.56 -7.02 -0.40
C CYS A 49 7.07 -7.28 -0.32
N ALA A 50 7.82 -6.34 0.29
CA ALA A 50 9.26 -6.44 0.48
C ALA A 50 9.64 -7.69 1.31
N ARG A 51 8.86 -8.05 2.32
CA ARG A 51 9.07 -9.26 3.12
C ARG A 51 8.77 -10.55 2.36
N GLU A 52 7.71 -10.58 1.55
CA GLU A 52 7.27 -11.79 0.82
C GLU A 52 8.10 -12.05 -0.45
N LEU A 53 8.44 -11.00 -1.20
CA LEU A 53 9.05 -11.08 -2.53
C LEU A 53 10.45 -10.46 -2.63
N GLY A 54 10.88 -9.71 -1.62
CA GLY A 54 12.09 -8.89 -1.67
C GLY A 54 11.81 -7.47 -2.18
N GLU A 55 12.59 -6.51 -1.68
CA GLU A 55 12.46 -5.08 -2.04
C GLU A 55 12.73 -4.82 -3.53
N ASP A 56 13.62 -5.61 -4.13
CA ASP A 56 14.03 -5.40 -5.52
C ASP A 56 12.98 -5.83 -6.55
N HIS A 57 11.96 -6.58 -6.11
CA HIS A 57 10.91 -7.07 -6.99
C HIS A 57 10.11 -5.90 -7.61
N PRO A 58 9.87 -5.87 -8.94
CA PRO A 58 9.18 -4.75 -9.61
C PRO A 58 7.82 -4.39 -8.98
N ARG A 59 7.08 -5.41 -8.54
CA ARG A 59 5.79 -5.23 -7.85
C ARG A 59 5.93 -4.46 -6.54
N CYS A 60 7.01 -4.66 -5.79
CA CYS A 60 7.23 -3.99 -4.51
C CYS A 60 7.75 -2.57 -4.71
N LYS A 61 8.60 -2.35 -5.72
CA LYS A 61 8.97 -1.00 -6.19
C LYS A 61 7.74 -0.18 -6.57
N PHE A 62 6.76 -0.79 -7.24
CA PHE A 62 5.50 -0.12 -7.55
C PHE A 62 4.67 0.21 -6.31
N GLN A 63 4.63 -0.66 -5.29
CA GLN A 63 3.97 -0.32 -4.02
C GLN A 63 4.67 0.82 -3.28
N TYR A 64 6.00 0.84 -3.29
CA TYR A 64 6.77 1.94 -2.71
C TYR A 64 6.51 3.27 -3.43
N TYR A 65 6.44 3.24 -4.77
CA TYR A 65 6.03 4.41 -5.55
C TYR A 65 4.63 4.91 -5.18
N ARG A 66 3.68 4.01 -4.92
CA ARG A 66 2.34 4.40 -4.44
C ARG A 66 2.36 5.00 -3.04
N SER A 67 3.25 4.55 -2.14
CA SER A 67 3.44 5.23 -0.85
C SER A 67 4.07 6.62 -1.01
N GLN A 68 5.01 6.81 -1.95
CA GLN A 68 5.59 8.13 -2.27
C GLN A 68 4.55 9.15 -2.73
N ILE A 69 3.49 8.69 -3.39
CA ILE A 69 2.40 9.57 -3.81
C ILE A 69 1.47 9.93 -2.65
N ALA A 70 1.23 8.98 -1.73
CA ALA A 70 0.27 9.15 -0.64
C ALA A 70 0.86 9.84 0.60
N CYS A 71 2.16 9.72 0.83
CA CYS A 71 2.86 10.22 2.01
C CYS A 71 3.65 11.49 1.72
N THR A 72 3.97 12.26 2.75
CA THR A 72 5.01 13.30 2.63
C THR A 72 6.40 12.66 2.63
N ALA A 73 7.39 13.35 2.07
CA ALA A 73 8.77 12.83 2.02
C ALA A 73 9.36 12.58 3.43
N GLU A 74 9.15 13.51 4.36
CA GLU A 74 9.58 13.40 5.76
C GLU A 74 9.01 12.14 6.45
N GLN A 75 7.71 11.87 6.26
CA GLN A 75 7.07 10.68 6.83
C GLN A 75 7.68 9.38 6.28
N LEU A 76 8.02 9.36 5.00
CA LEU A 76 8.64 8.20 4.37
C LEU A 76 10.06 7.98 4.86
N GLU A 77 10.87 9.04 4.93
CA GLU A 77 12.23 8.98 5.46
C GLU A 77 12.23 8.46 6.90
N ASP A 78 11.36 9.00 7.76
CA ASP A 78 11.21 8.55 9.14
C ASP A 78 10.82 7.07 9.24
N TRP A 79 9.89 6.62 8.38
CA TRP A 79 9.44 5.23 8.39
C TRP A 79 10.48 4.27 7.83
N ASP A 80 11.22 4.67 6.79
CA ASP A 80 12.33 3.91 6.23
C ASP A 80 13.49 3.77 7.24
N ASP A 81 13.81 4.84 7.96
CA ASP A 81 14.78 4.82 9.06
C ASP A 81 14.36 3.87 10.18
N ASN A 82 13.11 3.96 10.61
CA ASN A 82 12.56 3.06 11.62
C ASN A 82 12.50 1.60 11.13
N ARG A 83 12.31 1.40 9.83
CA ARG A 83 12.31 0.07 9.21
C ARG A 83 13.72 -0.52 9.18
N GLN A 84 14.73 0.27 8.83
CA GLN A 84 16.15 -0.15 8.92
C GLN A 84 16.57 -0.48 10.36
N LYS A 85 16.02 0.26 11.35
CA LYS A 85 16.23 0.00 12.79
C LYS A 85 15.41 -1.19 13.32
N GLY A 86 14.47 -1.72 12.53
CA GLY A 86 13.59 -2.82 12.94
C GLY A 86 12.49 -2.43 13.94
N THR A 87 12.20 -1.14 14.09
CA THR A 87 11.21 -0.59 15.03
C THR A 87 9.93 -0.10 14.35
N CYS A 88 9.85 -0.19 13.02
CA CYS A 88 8.68 0.27 12.26
C CYS A 88 7.43 -0.59 12.53
N ALA A 89 6.39 0.04 13.09
CA ALA A 89 5.11 -0.61 13.34
C ALA A 89 4.47 -1.16 12.06
N MET A 90 4.64 -0.47 10.93
CA MET A 90 4.05 -0.86 9.64
C MET A 90 4.74 -2.07 9.01
N ASP A 91 5.97 -2.39 9.42
CA ASP A 91 6.72 -3.58 8.99
C ASP A 91 6.54 -4.78 9.95
N THR A 92 5.87 -4.54 11.09
CA THR A 92 5.56 -5.58 12.07
C THR A 92 4.31 -6.34 11.63
N LEU A 93 4.49 -7.43 10.88
CA LEU A 93 3.37 -8.29 10.52
C LEU A 93 2.74 -8.95 11.76
N PRO A 94 1.42 -9.18 11.74
CA PRO A 94 0.76 -10.02 12.74
C PRO A 94 1.14 -11.49 12.60
N ASP A 95 2.16 -11.89 11.84
CA ASP A 95 2.59 -13.29 11.72
C ASP A 95 2.87 -13.91 13.10
N LYS A 96 3.34 -13.15 14.10
CA LYS A 96 3.44 -13.68 15.49
C LYS A 96 2.09 -13.92 16.15
N LEU A 97 1.09 -13.10 15.85
CA LEU A 97 -0.25 -13.14 16.44
C LEU A 97 -1.26 -13.97 15.64
N THR A 98 -0.98 -14.32 14.39
CA THR A 98 -1.92 -14.95 13.45
C THR A 98 -1.35 -16.16 12.72
N ALA A 99 -0.10 -16.57 13.03
CA ALA A 99 0.45 -17.86 12.57
C ALA A 99 -0.52 -19.03 12.87
N HIS A 100 -1.28 -18.96 13.97
CA HIS A 100 -2.27 -19.95 14.35
C HIS A 100 -3.60 -19.87 13.58
N LEU A 101 -3.84 -18.82 12.79
CA LEU A 101 -5.05 -18.60 11.99
C LEU A 101 -4.89 -19.03 10.53
N ARG A 102 -3.69 -19.45 10.11
CA ARG A 102 -3.48 -20.08 8.79
C ARG A 102 -4.01 -21.53 8.88
N GLN A 103 -5.32 -21.71 8.65
CA GLN A 103 -5.95 -23.01 8.38
C GLN A 103 -5.86 -23.34 6.89
#